data_AF-A0AAP8QF56-F1
#
_entry.id   AF-A0AAP8QF56-F1
#
_cell.length_a   1.000
_cell.length_b   1.000
_cell.length_c   1.000
_cell.angle_alpha   90.00
_cell.angle_beta   90.00
_cell.angle_gamma   90.00
#
_symmetry.space_group_name_H-M   'P 1'
#
loop_
_entity.id
_entity.type
_entity.pdbx_description
1 polymer ?
#
loop_
_entity_poly.entity_id
_entity_poly.type
_entity_poly.pdbx_seq_one_letter_code
_entity_poly.pdbx_strand_id
1 'polypeptide(L)'
;MGYDTETGEKVIRQEVWLKNKQIAKVIDVHNRKNTKHAKFQTSRRQKRILPQLSDSEIALLCRLLPYMCWETNLVVGDGELGKKNEPLSWAKIDSILPGSKPLRIKVAKSLVKKNVIGYHVVDGKRTGIVINPCYAINDYKPAEYLYKIFALDNNSLDEEEDDP
;
A
#
# COMPACT_ATOMS: atom_id res chain seq x y z
N MET A 1 -19.64 -11.01 36.63
CA MET A 1 -19.16 -10.12 35.55
C MET A 1 -19.24 -8.70 36.08
N GLY A 2 -18.10 -8.02 36.22
CA GLY A 2 -18.07 -6.63 36.68
C GLY A 2 -18.23 -5.70 35.49
N TYR A 3 -19.26 -4.88 35.51
CA TYR A 3 -19.41 -3.76 34.60
C TYR A 3 -18.92 -2.51 35.33
N ASP A 4 -18.14 -1.68 34.65
CA ASP A 4 -17.75 -0.38 35.19
C ASP A 4 -18.95 0.58 35.05
N THR A 5 -19.42 1.12 36.18
CA THR A 5 -20.68 1.85 36.26
C THR A 5 -20.61 3.27 35.68
N GLU A 6 -19.43 3.79 35.35
CA GLU A 6 -19.27 5.12 34.75
C GLU A 6 -19.14 5.09 33.22
N THR A 7 -18.52 4.05 32.65
CA THR A 7 -18.24 3.97 31.20
C THR A 7 -19.09 2.93 30.46
N GLY A 8 -19.78 2.03 31.18
CA GLY A 8 -20.58 0.97 30.59
C GLY A 8 -19.76 -0.15 29.94
N GLU A 9 -18.44 -0.14 30.11
CA GLU A 9 -17.55 -1.11 29.49
C GLU A 9 -17.59 -2.45 30.23
N LYS A 10 -17.69 -3.53 29.44
CA LYS A 10 -17.75 -4.90 29.93
C LYS A 10 -16.34 -5.43 30.14
N VAL A 11 -15.90 -5.50 31.40
CA VAL A 11 -14.57 -6.02 31.74
C VAL A 11 -14.58 -7.54 31.62
N ILE A 12 -13.90 -8.07 30.59
CA ILE A 12 -13.70 -9.51 30.41
C ILE A 12 -12.32 -9.84 30.98
N ARG A 13 -12.29 -10.54 32.13
CA ARG A 13 -11.05 -11.15 32.64
C ARG A 13 -10.70 -12.35 31.78
N GLN A 14 -9.54 -12.30 31.14
CA GLN A 14 -9.01 -13.43 30.37
C GLN A 14 -7.68 -13.84 31.00
N GLU A 15 -7.62 -15.07 31.51
CA GLU A 15 -6.39 -15.68 32.04
C GLU A 15 -5.70 -16.44 30.91
N VAL A 16 -4.46 -16.07 30.59
CA VAL A 16 -3.66 -16.72 29.54
C VAL A 16 -2.48 -17.42 30.21
N TRP A 17 -2.43 -18.75 30.08
CA TRP A 17 -1.32 -19.56 30.58
C TRP A 17 -0.17 -19.51 29.58
N LEU A 18 0.93 -18.85 29.95
CA LEU A 18 2.13 -18.72 29.13
C LEU A 18 3.14 -19.81 29.46
N LYS A 19 3.75 -20.44 28.44
CA LYS A 19 4.93 -21.30 28.63
C LYS A 19 6.19 -20.44 28.78
N ASN A 20 7.12 -20.90 29.61
CA ASN A 20 8.42 -20.25 29.88
C ASN A 20 9.07 -19.81 28.56
N LYS A 21 9.12 -18.48 28.32
CA LYS A 21 9.67 -17.72 27.17
C LYS A 21 8.65 -16.97 26.28
N GLN A 22 7.35 -16.99 26.54
CA GLN A 22 6.42 -16.07 25.87
C GLN A 22 6.07 -14.86 26.76
N ILE A 23 6.25 -13.65 26.24
CA ILE A 23 5.82 -12.40 26.87
C ILE A 23 4.43 -12.07 26.32
N ALA A 24 3.39 -12.11 27.16
CA ALA A 24 2.09 -11.59 26.78
C ALA A 24 2.18 -10.06 26.66
N LYS A 25 2.04 -9.54 25.45
CA LYS A 25 1.95 -8.10 25.21
C LYS A 25 0.50 -7.67 25.38
N VAL A 26 0.13 -7.26 26.59
CA VAL A 26 -1.14 -6.58 26.84
C VAL A 26 -1.05 -5.19 26.22
N ILE A 27 -1.89 -4.92 25.22
CA ILE A 27 -1.87 -3.65 24.48
C ILE A 27 -2.79 -2.67 25.20
N ASP A 28 -2.19 -1.74 25.92
CA ASP A 28 -2.89 -0.61 26.55
C ASP A 28 -3.10 0.51 25.53
N VAL A 29 -4.35 0.84 25.25
CA VAL A 29 -4.78 1.73 24.15
C VAL A 29 -4.60 3.21 24.51
N HIS A 30 -4.40 3.55 25.78
CA HIS A 30 -4.31 4.95 26.24
C HIS A 30 -2.88 5.49 26.37
N ASN A 31 -1.86 4.68 26.14
CA ASN A 31 -0.48 5.11 26.27
C ASN A 31 0.05 5.70 24.95
N ARG A 32 0.24 7.04 24.91
CA ARG A 32 0.84 7.81 23.80
C ARG A 32 2.26 7.37 23.37
N LYS A 33 2.83 6.34 24.01
CA LYS A 33 4.09 5.69 23.61
C LYS A 33 3.94 4.65 22.48
N ASN A 34 2.71 4.32 22.08
CA ASN A 34 2.43 3.48 20.90
C ASN A 34 2.38 4.30 19.61
N THR A 35 3.38 5.15 19.36
CA THR A 35 3.58 5.72 18.03
C THR A 35 3.88 4.55 17.09
N LYS A 36 2.91 4.16 16.26
CA LYS A 36 3.12 3.15 15.22
C LYS A 36 4.07 3.75 14.19
N HIS A 37 5.37 3.51 14.36
CA HIS A 37 6.36 3.90 13.37
C HIS A 37 6.22 2.98 12.17
N ALA A 38 5.69 3.51 11.06
CA ALA A 38 5.85 2.87 9.77
C ALA A 38 7.32 3.07 9.35
N LYS A 39 8.13 2.02 9.45
CA LYS A 39 9.46 2.02 8.83
C LYS A 39 9.25 1.83 7.34
N PHE A 40 9.54 2.87 6.56
CA PHE A 40 9.57 2.80 5.12
C PHE A 40 10.98 2.39 4.69
N GLN A 41 11.17 1.12 4.33
CA GLN A 41 12.36 0.73 3.58
C GLN A 41 12.17 1.24 2.17
N THR A 42 12.99 2.23 1.79
CA THR A 42 12.99 2.81 0.46
C THR A 42 14.26 2.42 -0.26
N SER A 43 14.12 1.64 -1.33
CA SER A 43 15.26 1.18 -2.12
C SER A 43 15.99 2.35 -2.78
N ARG A 44 17.27 2.16 -3.13
CA ARG A 44 18.03 3.18 -3.89
C ARG A 44 17.34 3.49 -5.23
N ARG A 45 16.72 2.48 -5.86
CA ARG A 45 15.95 2.60 -7.10
C ARG A 45 14.73 3.50 -6.95
N GLN A 46 14.02 3.43 -5.82
CA GLN A 46 12.91 4.32 -5.48
C GLN A 46 13.37 5.77 -5.32
N LYS A 47 14.49 5.99 -4.63
CA LYS A 47 15.05 7.33 -4.44
C LYS A 47 15.50 7.97 -5.75
N ARG A 48 15.97 7.18 -6.72
CA ARG A 48 16.42 7.67 -8.03
C ARG A 48 15.29 8.07 -8.97
N ILE A 49 14.09 7.49 -8.83
CA ILE A 49 12.98 7.83 -9.73
C ILE A 49 12.24 9.09 -9.31
N LEU A 50 12.19 9.40 -8.00
CA LEU A 50 11.47 10.57 -7.50
C LEU A 50 11.91 11.89 -8.19
N PRO A 51 13.21 12.17 -8.40
CA PRO A 51 13.65 13.37 -9.13
C PRO A 51 13.26 13.38 -10.62
N GLN A 52 12.97 12.22 -11.21
CA GLN A 52 12.56 12.09 -12.62
C GLN A 52 11.05 12.29 -12.81
N LEU A 53 10.30 12.33 -11.71
CA LEU A 53 8.87 12.60 -11.71
C LEU A 53 8.63 14.10 -11.53
N SER A 54 7.66 14.61 -12.27
CA SER A 54 7.12 15.96 -12.06
C SER A 54 6.31 16.02 -10.77
N ASP A 55 6.13 17.22 -10.23
CA ASP A 55 5.33 17.45 -9.01
C ASP A 55 3.92 16.88 -9.10
N SER A 56 3.31 16.95 -10.29
CA SER A 56 1.97 16.39 -10.53
C SER A 56 1.97 14.86 -10.52
N GLU A 57 3.02 14.22 -11.02
CA GLU A 57 3.20 12.76 -10.99
C GLU A 57 3.44 12.28 -9.57
N ILE A 58 4.28 12.97 -8.80
CA ILE A 58 4.53 12.69 -7.38
C ILE A 58 3.24 12.85 -6.57
N ALA A 59 2.52 13.95 -6.78
CA ALA A 59 1.26 14.20 -6.09
C ALA A 59 0.23 13.08 -6.36
N LEU A 60 0.13 12.61 -7.60
CA LEU A 60 -0.75 11.50 -7.94
C LEU A 60 -0.31 10.21 -7.26
N LEU A 61 0.99 9.86 -7.34
CA LEU A 61 1.53 8.65 -6.73
C LEU A 61 1.33 8.64 -5.21
N CYS A 62 1.69 9.72 -4.52
CA CYS A 62 1.52 9.85 -3.06
C CYS A 62 0.06 9.74 -2.61
N ARG A 63 -0.90 10.13 -3.46
CA ARG A 63 -2.34 9.96 -3.17
C ARG A 63 -2.85 8.54 -3.38
N LEU A 64 -2.23 7.79 -4.29
CA LEU A 64 -2.59 6.38 -4.55
C LEU A 64 -1.97 5.42 -3.55
N LEU A 65 -0.75 5.68 -3.08
CA LEU A 65 0.00 4.78 -2.20
C LEU A 65 -0.77 4.32 -0.93
N PRO A 66 -1.55 5.16 -0.23
CA PRO A 66 -2.35 4.72 0.93
C PRO A 66 -3.43 3.67 0.59
N TYR A 67 -3.90 3.64 -0.65
CA TYR A 67 -4.91 2.71 -1.14
C TYR A 67 -4.28 1.46 -1.79
N MET A 68 -2.95 1.37 -1.82
CA MET A 68 -2.26 0.21 -2.37
C MET A 68 -2.35 -0.97 -1.39
N CYS A 69 -2.92 -2.08 -1.84
CA CYS A 69 -2.84 -3.35 -1.13
C CYS A 69 -1.39 -3.86 -1.18
N TRP A 70 -0.84 -4.14 0.00
CA TRP A 70 0.57 -4.49 0.19
C TRP A 70 0.96 -5.85 -0.40
N GLU A 71 0.01 -6.80 -0.52
CA GLU A 71 0.28 -8.13 -1.09
C GLU A 71 0.27 -8.14 -2.62
N THR A 72 -0.51 -7.25 -3.22
CA THR A 72 -0.89 -7.29 -4.65
C THR A 72 -0.43 -6.05 -5.41
N ASN A 73 0.06 -5.02 -4.73
CA ASN A 73 0.33 -3.67 -5.23
C ASN A 73 -0.83 -3.06 -6.02
N LEU A 74 -2.03 -3.59 -5.84
CA LEU A 74 -3.25 -3.14 -6.48
C LEU A 74 -3.85 -2.02 -5.66
N VAL A 75 -4.30 -0.96 -6.31
CA VAL A 75 -5.06 0.10 -5.65
C VAL A 75 -6.47 -0.41 -5.36
N VAL A 76 -6.79 -0.60 -4.09
CA VAL A 76 -8.04 -1.18 -3.59
C VAL A 76 -8.81 -0.20 -2.72
N GLY A 77 -10.12 -0.43 -2.58
CA GLY A 77 -10.95 0.32 -1.65
C GLY A 77 -10.68 -0.08 -0.20
N ASP A 78 -10.97 0.84 0.71
CA ASP A 78 -10.86 0.67 2.17
C ASP A 78 -12.21 0.39 2.86
N GLY A 79 -13.32 0.56 2.12
CA GLY A 79 -14.69 0.45 2.62
C GLY A 79 -15.40 1.80 2.74
N GLU A 80 -14.66 2.91 2.78
CA GLU A 80 -15.20 4.28 2.69
C GLU A 80 -15.17 4.74 1.24
N LEU A 81 -13.99 4.63 0.62
CA LEU A 81 -13.79 4.82 -0.80
C LEU A 81 -13.86 3.46 -1.50
N GLY A 82 -15.04 3.12 -2.01
CA GLY A 82 -15.26 1.85 -2.70
C GLY A 82 -15.36 0.67 -1.72
N LYS A 83 -15.41 -0.55 -2.25
CA LYS A 83 -15.51 -1.76 -1.44
C LYS A 83 -14.14 -2.20 -0.95
N LYS A 84 -14.07 -2.64 0.30
CA LYS A 84 -12.83 -3.08 0.94
C LYS A 84 -12.18 -4.22 0.16
N ASN A 85 -10.88 -4.09 -0.13
CA ASN A 85 -10.06 -5.06 -0.88
C ASN A 85 -10.49 -5.30 -2.34
N GLU A 86 -11.45 -4.53 -2.88
CA GLU A 86 -11.79 -4.57 -4.30
C GLU A 86 -11.03 -3.49 -5.08
N PRO A 87 -10.64 -3.74 -6.34
CA PRO A 87 -9.96 -2.74 -7.16
C PRO A 87 -10.77 -1.44 -7.28
N LEU A 88 -10.10 -0.30 -7.09
CA LEU A 88 -10.75 1.01 -7.27
C LEU A 88 -10.95 1.34 -8.75
N SER A 89 -12.18 1.75 -9.08
CA SER A 89 -12.49 2.28 -10.41
C SER A 89 -11.90 3.68 -10.60
N TRP A 90 -11.58 4.03 -11.85
CA TRP A 90 -11.08 5.38 -12.19
C TRP A 90 -11.99 6.50 -11.73
N ALA A 91 -13.31 6.29 -11.70
CA ALA A 91 -14.25 7.29 -11.22
C ALA A 91 -14.08 7.60 -9.72
N LYS A 92 -13.76 6.58 -8.91
CA LYS A 92 -13.48 6.75 -7.48
C LYS A 92 -12.10 7.36 -7.26
N ILE A 93 -11.11 6.95 -8.04
CA ILE A 93 -9.76 7.52 -8.01
C ILE A 93 -9.79 9.00 -8.39
N ASP A 94 -10.55 9.36 -9.42
CA ASP A 94 -10.72 10.76 -9.86
C ASP A 94 -11.31 11.65 -8.76
N SER A 95 -12.05 11.09 -7.80
CA SER A 95 -12.67 11.84 -6.69
C SER A 95 -11.67 12.25 -5.60
N ILE A 96 -10.57 11.52 -5.46
CA ILE A 96 -9.51 11.80 -4.47
C ILE A 96 -8.33 12.56 -5.07
N LEU A 97 -8.24 12.61 -6.40
CA LEU A 97 -7.14 13.26 -7.11
C LEU A 97 -7.46 14.72 -7.44
N PRO A 98 -6.58 15.67 -7.06
CA PRO A 98 -6.77 17.07 -7.39
C PRO A 98 -6.59 17.34 -8.89
N GLY A 99 -7.13 18.47 -9.35
CA GLY A 99 -6.98 18.95 -10.72
C GLY A 99 -8.08 18.52 -11.69
N SER A 100 -7.91 18.85 -12.97
CA SER A 100 -8.87 18.54 -14.02
C SER A 100 -8.68 17.13 -14.57
N LYS A 101 -9.77 16.49 -15.03
CA LYS A 101 -9.72 15.15 -15.63
C LYS A 101 -8.70 15.03 -16.78
N PRO A 102 -8.57 16.00 -17.71
CA PRO A 102 -7.55 15.93 -18.76
C PRO A 102 -6.12 15.90 -18.21
N LEU A 103 -5.84 16.70 -17.18
CA LEU A 103 -4.53 16.71 -16.53
C LEU A 103 -4.25 15.35 -15.88
N ARG A 104 -5.21 14.79 -15.13
CA ARG A 104 -5.06 13.46 -14.50
C ARG A 104 -4.79 12.36 -15.51
N ILE A 105 -5.49 12.36 -16.64
CA ILE A 105 -5.25 11.40 -17.73
C ILE A 105 -3.84 11.56 -18.30
N LYS A 106 -3.36 12.79 -18.51
CA LYS A 106 -2.01 13.07 -19.00
C LYS A 106 -0.94 12.56 -18.02
N VAL A 107 -1.11 12.85 -16.74
CA VAL A 107 -0.20 12.41 -15.66
C VAL A 107 -0.20 10.88 -15.56
N ALA A 108 -1.37 10.24 -15.53
CA ALA A 108 -1.47 8.78 -15.48
C ALA A 108 -0.78 8.12 -16.68
N LYS A 109 -0.99 8.63 -17.91
CA LYS A 109 -0.29 8.13 -19.10
C LYS A 109 1.23 8.30 -19.00
N SER A 110 1.69 9.40 -18.45
CA SER A 110 3.12 9.65 -18.23
C SER A 110 3.72 8.65 -17.23
N LEU A 111 3.04 8.38 -16.12
CA LEU A 111 3.45 7.37 -15.14
C LEU A 111 3.48 5.96 -15.71
N VAL A 112 2.50 5.60 -16.56
CA VAL A 112 2.50 4.32 -17.28
C VAL A 112 3.70 4.25 -18.23
N LYS A 113 3.98 5.31 -18.99
CA LYS A 113 5.15 5.37 -19.88
C LYS A 113 6.48 5.23 -19.13
N LYS A 114 6.57 5.76 -17.92
CA LYS A 114 7.74 5.63 -17.03
C LYS A 114 7.77 4.30 -16.26
N ASN A 115 6.85 3.38 -16.57
CA ASN A 115 6.73 2.07 -15.93
C ASN A 115 6.50 2.13 -14.40
N VAL A 116 5.92 3.23 -13.89
CA VAL A 116 5.68 3.44 -12.45
C VAL A 116 4.37 2.83 -12.00
N ILE A 117 3.33 2.97 -12.83
CA ILE A 117 2.01 2.37 -12.63
C ILE A 117 1.63 1.55 -13.86
N GLY A 118 0.78 0.56 -13.65
CA GLY A 118 0.23 -0.30 -14.69
C GLY A 118 -1.27 -0.48 -14.52
N TYR A 119 -1.88 -1.20 -15.45
CA TYR A 119 -3.29 -1.56 -15.37
C TYR A 119 -3.44 -3.03 -15.06
N HIS A 120 -4.25 -3.33 -14.05
CA HIS A 120 -4.72 -4.68 -13.80
C HIS A 120 -5.84 -4.99 -14.80
N VAL A 121 -5.69 -6.07 -15.56
CA VAL A 121 -6.64 -6.47 -16.61
C VAL A 121 -7.21 -7.84 -16.29
N VAL A 122 -8.54 -7.93 -16.17
CA VAL A 122 -9.28 -9.19 -16.01
C VAL A 122 -10.23 -9.31 -17.19
N ASP A 123 -10.22 -10.45 -17.88
CA ASP A 123 -11.07 -10.71 -19.05
C ASP A 123 -10.97 -9.62 -20.14
N GLY A 124 -9.76 -9.11 -20.37
CA GLY A 124 -9.50 -8.04 -21.35
C GLY A 124 -9.95 -6.64 -20.92
N LYS A 125 -10.56 -6.48 -19.74
CA LYS A 125 -11.01 -5.18 -19.21
C LYS A 125 -10.06 -4.68 -18.14
N ARG A 126 -9.73 -3.38 -18.18
CA ARG A 126 -8.94 -2.71 -17.13
C ARG A 126 -9.81 -2.57 -15.88
N THR A 127 -9.50 -3.37 -14.86
CA THR A 127 -10.27 -3.39 -13.60
C THR A 127 -9.66 -2.54 -12.50
N GLY A 128 -8.35 -2.25 -12.55
CA GLY A 128 -7.70 -1.43 -11.53
C GLY A 128 -6.33 -0.89 -11.95
N ILE A 129 -5.70 -0.16 -11.03
CA ILE A 129 -4.34 0.35 -11.15
C ILE A 129 -3.42 -0.48 -10.27
N VAL A 130 -2.28 -0.88 -10.80
CA VAL A 130 -1.19 -1.51 -10.03
C VAL A 130 0.00 -0.59 -9.97
N ILE A 131 0.72 -0.61 -8.86
CA ILE A 131 1.99 0.12 -8.69
C ILE A 131 3.12 -0.87 -8.93
N ASN A 132 4.14 -0.44 -9.69
CA ASN A 132 5.29 -1.30 -9.96
C ASN A 132 5.97 -1.67 -8.63
N PRO A 133 6.23 -2.96 -8.37
CA PRO A 133 6.89 -3.38 -7.13
C PRO A 133 8.26 -2.79 -6.92
N CYS A 134 9.02 -2.46 -7.97
CA CYS A 134 10.27 -1.73 -7.83
C CYS A 134 10.09 -0.36 -7.13
N TYR A 135 8.87 0.18 -7.15
CA TYR A 135 8.50 1.46 -6.52
C TYR A 135 7.52 1.32 -5.35
N ALA A 136 7.08 0.09 -5.02
CA ALA A 136 6.26 -0.15 -3.85
C ALA A 136 7.11 -0.01 -2.59
N ILE A 137 6.55 0.56 -1.52
CA ILE A 137 7.33 1.00 -0.34
C ILE A 137 7.77 -0.18 0.57
N ASN A 138 7.94 -1.39 0.04
CA ASN A 138 8.25 -2.55 0.86
C ASN A 138 8.94 -3.71 0.10
N ASP A 139 9.73 -4.48 0.84
CA ASP A 139 10.54 -5.61 0.36
C ASP A 139 9.73 -6.93 0.26
N TYR A 140 8.42 -6.85 0.00
CA TYR A 140 7.58 -8.04 -0.13
C TYR A 140 7.67 -8.62 -1.54
N LYS A 141 7.72 -9.95 -1.66
CA LYS A 141 7.77 -10.62 -2.96
C LYS A 141 6.51 -10.29 -3.76
N PRO A 142 6.62 -9.61 -4.92
CA PRO A 142 5.45 -9.25 -5.69
C PRO A 142 4.75 -10.47 -6.27
N ALA A 143 3.45 -10.34 -6.48
CA ALA A 143 2.65 -11.36 -7.14
C ALA A 143 3.12 -11.58 -8.59
N GLU A 144 3.10 -12.83 -9.06
CA GLU A 144 3.63 -13.24 -10.38
C GLU A 144 3.05 -12.45 -11.56
N TYR A 145 1.78 -12.03 -11.47
CA TYR A 145 1.14 -11.25 -12.52
C TYR A 145 1.74 -9.85 -12.68
N LEU A 146 2.36 -9.28 -11.63
CA LEU A 146 3.02 -7.97 -11.71
C LEU A 146 4.26 -8.02 -12.59
N TYR A 147 5.00 -9.14 -12.57
CA TYR A 147 6.16 -9.32 -13.46
C TYR A 147 5.73 -9.29 -14.93
N LYS A 148 4.57 -9.88 -15.27
CA LYS A 148 4.00 -9.83 -16.62
C LYS A 148 3.58 -8.42 -17.02
N ILE A 149 2.99 -7.65 -16.09
CA ILE A 149 2.51 -6.28 -16.37
C ILE A 149 3.68 -5.33 -16.59
N PHE A 150 4.74 -5.45 -15.80
CA PHE A 150 5.88 -4.53 -15.80
C PHE A 150 7.10 -5.04 -16.58
N ALA A 151 6.99 -6.23 -17.21
CA ALA A 151 8.07 -6.94 -17.89
C ALA A 151 9.35 -7.02 -17.02
N LEU A 152 9.18 -7.40 -15.76
CA LEU A 152 10.27 -7.55 -14.80
C LEU A 152 10.88 -8.96 -14.92
N ASP A 153 12.20 -9.04 -15.00
CA ASP A 153 12.91 -10.32 -14.87
C ASP A 153 12.88 -10.76 -13.40
N ASN A 154 12.66 -12.06 -13.16
CA ASN A 154 12.57 -12.65 -11.81
C ASN A 154 13.83 -12.40 -10.95
N ASN A 155 14.99 -12.15 -11.57
CA ASN A 155 16.24 -11.82 -10.89
C ASN A 155 16.38 -10.34 -10.49
N SER A 156 15.62 -9.43 -11.10
CA SER A 156 15.86 -7.97 -10.98
C SER A 156 15.47 -7.34 -9.64
N LEU A 157 14.88 -8.14 -8.74
CA LEU A 157 14.49 -7.75 -7.39
C LEU A 157 15.38 -8.37 -6.29
N ASP A 158 16.12 -9.44 -6.62
CA ASP A 158 16.90 -10.23 -5.66
C ASP A 158 18.42 -9.92 -5.73
N GLU A 159 18.89 -9.17 -6.74
CA GLU A 159 20.34 -8.97 -7.02
C GLU A 159 21.07 -7.84 -6.24
N GLU A 160 20.53 -7.29 -5.14
CA GLU A 160 21.24 -6.26 -4.34
C GLU A 160 21.33 -6.55 -2.82
N GLU A 161 21.22 -7.82 -2.38
CA GLU A 161 21.60 -8.21 -1.00
C GLU A 161 23.02 -8.78 -0.85
N ASP A 162 23.72 -9.05 -1.95
CA ASP A 162 25.12 -9.51 -1.91
C ASP A 162 26.07 -8.41 -2.44
N ASP A 163 26.51 -7.53 -1.54
CA ASP A 163 27.86 -6.97 -1.64
C ASP A 163 28.44 -6.81 -0.21
N PRO A 164 29.69 -7.27 0.03
CA PRO A 164 30.26 -7.60 1.35
C PRO A 164 30.58 -6.43 2.30
#